data_AF-A0A3M1IDZ9-F1
#
_entry.id   AF-A0A3M1IDZ9-F1
#
_cell.length_a   1.000
_cell.length_b   1.000
_cell.length_c   1.000
_cell.angle_alpha   90.00
_cell.angle_beta   90.00
_cell.angle_gamma   90.00
#
_symmetry.space_group_name_H-M   'P 1'
#
loop_
_entity.id
_entity.type
_entity.pdbx_description
1 polymer ?
#
loop_
_entity_poly.entity_id
_entity_poly.type
_entity_poly.pdbx_seq_one_letter_code
_entity_poly.pdbx_strand_id
1 'polypeptide(L)' 'LYLATDPAVADTTGAYFIARKPVSPAPQAQDPDLARRLWEISAQRAGLVGG' A
#
# COMPACT_ATOMS: atom_id res chain seq x y z
N LEU A 1 3.72 -14.85 -12.57
CA LEU A 1 3.54 -13.71 -11.63
C LEU A 1 2.74 -12.65 -12.38
N TYR A 2 1.72 -12.00 -11.79
CA TYR A 2 0.88 -11.01 -12.53
C TYR A 2 1.28 -9.59 -12.14
N LEU A 3 1.00 -9.19 -10.88
CA LEU A 3 1.19 -7.80 -10.43
C LEU A 3 2.62 -7.28 -10.53
N ALA A 4 3.63 -8.16 -10.45
CA ALA A 4 5.03 -7.73 -10.49
C ALA A 4 5.65 -7.77 -11.89
N THR A 5 5.00 -8.37 -12.90
CA THR A 5 5.65 -8.65 -14.19
C THR A 5 4.78 -8.44 -15.43
N ASP A 6 3.45 -8.31 -15.28
CA ASP A 6 2.56 -8.12 -16.43
C ASP A 6 2.61 -6.66 -16.91
N PRO A 7 3.01 -6.38 -18.17
CA PRO A 7 3.09 -5.02 -18.70
C PRO A 7 1.76 -4.26 -18.61
N ALA A 8 0.62 -4.95 -18.60
CA ALA A 8 -0.70 -4.32 -18.54
C ALA A 8 -0.95 -3.53 -17.24
N VAL A 9 -0.19 -3.80 -16.18
CA VAL A 9 -0.31 -3.10 -14.89
C VAL A 9 0.98 -2.41 -14.45
N ALA A 10 1.99 -2.34 -15.33
CA ALA A 10 3.32 -1.82 -15.00
C ALA A 10 3.29 -0.39 -14.44
N ASP A 11 2.43 0.46 -15.01
CA ASP A 11 2.31 1.87 -14.63
C ASP A 11 1.18 2.13 -13.62
N THR A 12 0.55 1.09 -13.09
CA THR A 12 -0.57 1.24 -12.13
C THR A 12 -0.05 1.31 -10.70
N THR A 13 -0.24 2.47 -10.04
CA THR A 13 0.10 2.67 -8.64
C THR A 13 -1.13 2.81 -7.75
N GLY A 14 -1.04 2.39 -6.49
CA GLY A 14 -2.07 2.62 -5.46
C GLY A 14 -3.34 1.77 -5.59
N ALA A 15 -3.45 0.90 -6.59
CA ALA A 15 -4.60 0.02 -6.79
C ALA A 15 -4.48 -1.29 -5.99
N TYR A 16 -5.63 -1.81 -5.55
CA TYR A 16 -5.75 -3.10 -4.87
C TYR A 16 -6.33 -4.13 -5.84
N PHE A 17 -5.82 -5.36 -5.80
CA PHE A 17 -6.25 -6.43 -6.70
C PHE A 17 -6.61 -7.71 -5.94
N ILE A 18 -7.71 -8.34 -6.35
CA ILE A 18 -8.10 -9.69 -5.93
C ILE A 18 -8.36 -10.50 -7.20
N ALA A 19 -7.74 -11.69 -7.31
CA ALA A 19 -7.87 -12.55 -8.48
C ALA A 19 -7.63 -11.82 -9.82
N ARG A 20 -6.58 -10.97 -9.87
CA ARG A 20 -6.19 -10.13 -11.03
C ARG A 20 -7.21 -9.06 -11.44
N LYS A 21 -8.21 -8.78 -10.60
CA LYS A 21 -9.21 -7.72 -10.84
C LYS A 21 -9.00 -6.57 -9.87
N PRO A 22 -9.07 -5.30 -10.31
CA PRO A 22 -9.01 -4.16 -9.42
C PRO A 22 -10.25 -4.13 -8.52
N VAL A 23 -10.05 -3.77 -7.26
CA VAL A 23 -11.11 -3.69 -6.25
C VAL A 23 -10.98 -2.40 -5.44
N SER A 24 -12.12 -1.92 -4.93
CA SER A 24 -12.10 -0.85 -3.92
C SER A 24 -11.67 -1.44 -2.57
N PRO A 25 -10.63 -0.90 -1.92
CA PRO A 25 -10.20 -1.37 -0.62
C PRO A 25 -11.15 -0.88 0.49
N ALA A 26 -10.96 -1.42 1.71
CA ALA A 26 -11.72 -0.97 2.87
C ALA A 26 -11.54 0.54 3.13
N PRO A 27 -12.54 1.26 3.68
CA PRO A 27 -12.46 2.71 3.89
C PRO A 27 -11.23 3.15 4.71
N GLN A 28 -10.85 2.36 5.71
CA GLN A 28 -9.68 2.65 6.56
C GLN A 28 -8.37 2.59 5.78
N ALA A 29 -8.28 1.79 4.71
CA ALA A 29 -7.11 1.73 3.85
C ALA A 29 -7.01 2.95 2.91
N GLN A 30 -8.11 3.71 2.78
CA GLN A 30 -8.16 4.95 2.00
C GLN A 30 -7.99 6.20 2.88
N ASP A 31 -7.85 6.03 4.19
CA ASP A 31 -7.65 7.12 5.16
C ASP A 31 -6.16 7.52 5.21
N PRO A 32 -5.80 8.70 4.67
CA PRO A 32 -4.40 9.14 4.61
C PRO A 32 -3.83 9.49 6.00
N ASP A 33 -4.66 9.95 6.94
CA ASP A 33 -4.22 10.30 8.29
C ASP A 33 -3.92 9.03 9.10
N LEU A 34 -4.76 8.01 8.94
CA LEU A 34 -4.51 6.71 9.54
C LEU A 34 -3.24 6.06 8.97
N ALA A 35 -3.05 6.13 7.64
CA ALA A 35 -1.85 5.61 6.98
C ALA A 35 -0.57 6.30 7.48
N ARG A 36 -0.58 7.63 7.61
CA ARG A 36 0.54 8.41 8.15
C ARG A 36 0.87 8.01 9.59
N ARG A 37 -0.15 7.94 10.47
CA ARG A 37 0.04 7.54 11.87
C ARG A 37 0.61 6.12 11.99
N LEU A 38 0.13 5.20 11.15
CA LEU A 38 0.63 3.82 11.10
C LEU A 38 2.11 3.79 10.70
N TRP A 39 2.52 4.56 9.70
CA TRP A 39 3.91 4.67 9.27
C TRP A 39 4.80 5.18 10.40
N GLU A 40 4.45 6.30 11.04
CA GLU A 40 5.24 6.91 12.12
C GLU A 40 5.53 5.91 13.25
N ILE A 41 4.49 5.23 13.75
CA ILE A 41 4.61 4.25 14.84
C ILE A 41 5.45 3.04 14.40
N SER A 42 5.24 2.55 13.18
CA SER A 42 5.96 1.37 12.67
C SER A 42 7.43 1.67 12.43
N ALA A 43 7.72 2.84 11.87
CA ALA A 43 9.08 3.27 11.57
C ALA A 43 9.89 3.52 12.85
N GLN A 44 9.27 4.08 13.90
CA GLN A 44 9.88 4.18 15.24
C GLN A 44 10.21 2.81 15.81
N ARG A 45 9.27 1.85 15.74
CA ARG A 45 9.48 0.48 16.26
C ARG A 45 10.53 -0.29 15.47
N ALA A 46 10.65 -0.03 14.17
CA ALA A 46 11.64 -0.63 13.31
C ALA A 46 13.02 0.05 13.39
N GLY A 47 13.17 1.14 14.17
CA GLY A 47 14.41 1.90 14.27
C GLY A 47 14.78 2.67 12.98
N LEU A 48 13.81 2.88 12.07
CA LEU A 48 14.03 3.59 10.81
C LEU A 48 14.02 5.11 10.98
N VAL A 49 13.48 5.59 12.11
CA VAL A 49 13.48 6.99 12.52
C VAL A 49 13.87 7.05 13.99
N GLY A 50 15.09 7.53 14.24
CA GLY A 50 15.72 7.56 15.56
C GLY A 50 17.21 7.25 15.48
N GLY A 51 18.03 8.30 15.34
CA GLY A 51 19.49 8.31 15.24
C GLY A 51 19.95 9.71 14.87
#